data_AF-X1J3G7-F1
#
_entry.id   AF-X1J3G7-F1
#
_cell.length_a   1.000
_cell.length_b   1.000
_cell.length_c   1.000
_cell.angle_alpha   90.00
_cell.angle_beta   90.00
_cell.angle_gamma   90.00
#
_symmetry.space_group_name_H-M   'P 1'
#
loop_
_entity.id
_entity.type
_entity.pdbx_description
1 polymer ?
#
loop_
_entity_poly.entity_id
_entity_poly.type
_entity_poly.pdbx_seq_one_letter_code
_entity_poly.pdbx_strand_id
1 'polypeptide(L)'
;MKIPLKWLKEYVDIALSSSDLANKLTMAGMEVKGTQVIGGDWENIVVGQIVAINPHPNADRLTLPTIDLGTEQQTVVCGAPNLKVGD
;
A
#
# COMPACT_ATOMS: atom_id res chain seq x y z
N MET A 1 2.82 -3.17 -19.42
CA MET A 1 1.58 -3.02 -18.64
C MET A 1 1.71 -3.80 -17.35
N LYS A 2 1.20 -3.30 -16.21
CA LYS A 2 1.15 -4.04 -14.95
C LYS A 2 -0.31 -4.29 -14.58
N ILE A 3 -0.64 -5.50 -14.14
CA ILE A 3 -2.01 -5.90 -13.82
C ILE A 3 -1.99 -6.65 -12.49
N PRO A 4 -2.82 -6.28 -11.50
CA PRO A 4 -2.97 -7.06 -10.28
C PRO A 4 -3.59 -8.42 -10.58
N LEU A 5 -2.94 -9.50 -10.15
CA LEU A 5 -3.46 -10.86 -10.35
C LEU A 5 -4.82 -11.06 -9.68
N LYS A 6 -5.06 -10.41 -8.53
CA LYS A 6 -6.35 -10.45 -7.84
C LYS A 6 -7.48 -9.89 -8.72
N TRP A 7 -7.25 -8.77 -9.39
CA TRP A 7 -8.23 -8.15 -10.27
C TRP A 7 -8.47 -9.02 -11.52
N LEU A 8 -7.42 -9.60 -12.11
CA LEU A 8 -7.58 -10.50 -13.26
C LEU A 8 -8.44 -11.74 -12.94
N LYS A 9 -8.34 -12.27 -11.72
CA LYS A 9 -9.14 -13.39 -11.23
C LYS A 9 -10.64 -13.09 -11.11
N GLU A 10 -11.05 -11.82 -11.12
CA GLU A 10 -12.46 -11.45 -11.13
C GLU A 10 -13.12 -11.69 -12.50
N TYR A 11 -12.32 -11.82 -13.57
CA TYR A 11 -12.81 -12.01 -14.94
C TYR A 11 -12.64 -13.43 -15.46
N VAL A 12 -11.63 -14.16 -14.97
CA VAL A 12 -11.29 -15.49 -15.45
C VAL A 12 -10.81 -16.34 -14.28
N ASP A 13 -11.26 -17.59 -14.25
CA ASP A 13 -10.77 -18.58 -13.28
C ASP A 13 -9.31 -18.94 -13.55
N ILE A 14 -8.44 -18.59 -12.60
CA ILE A 14 -7.00 -18.87 -12.66
C ILE A 14 -6.62 -19.70 -11.44
N ALA A 15 -6.45 -21.00 -11.66
CA ALA A 15 -5.96 -21.97 -10.68
C ALA A 15 -4.42 -22.11 -10.66
N LEU A 16 -3.72 -21.49 -11.63
CA LEU A 16 -2.26 -21.57 -11.76
C LEU A 16 -1.54 -20.70 -10.73
N SER A 17 -0.30 -21.08 -10.41
CA SER A 17 0.62 -20.21 -9.69
C SER A 17 0.95 -18.96 -10.53
N SER A 18 1.41 -17.88 -9.89
CA SER A 18 1.82 -16.66 -10.61
C SER A 18 2.95 -16.91 -11.61
N SER A 19 3.88 -17.81 -11.28
CA SER A 19 4.99 -18.23 -12.15
C SER A 19 4.49 -19.00 -13.38
N ASP A 20 3.64 -20.01 -13.16
CA ASP A 20 3.11 -20.82 -14.26
C ASP A 20 2.22 -20.02 -15.20
N LEU A 21 1.42 -19.10 -14.64
CA LEU A 21 0.62 -18.17 -15.42
C LEU A 21 1.52 -17.29 -16.29
N ALA A 22 2.61 -16.74 -15.75
CA ALA A 22 3.53 -15.89 -16.49
C ALA A 22 4.17 -16.63 -17.67
N ASN A 23 4.60 -17.87 -17.44
CA ASN A 23 5.13 -18.74 -18.48
C ASN A 23 4.09 -19.02 -19.58
N LYS A 24 2.86 -19.38 -19.19
CA LYS A 24 1.78 -19.70 -20.13
C LYS A 24 1.36 -18.50 -20.97
N LEU A 25 1.27 -17.31 -20.37
CA LEU A 25 1.00 -16.06 -21.09
C LEU A 25 2.11 -15.77 -22.12
N THR A 26 3.38 -15.95 -21.72
CA THR A 26 4.53 -15.73 -22.60
C THR A 26 4.51 -16.70 -23.79
N MET A 27 4.23 -17.98 -23.56
CA MET A 27 4.08 -18.99 -24.61
C MET A 27 2.88 -18.71 -25.54
N ALA A 28 1.82 -18.07 -25.03
CA ALA A 28 0.66 -17.65 -25.81
C ALA A 28 0.90 -16.35 -26.61
N GLY A 29 2.11 -15.76 -26.56
CA GLY A 29 2.49 -14.54 -27.27
C GLY A 29 2.35 -13.25 -26.46
N MET A 30 1.96 -13.33 -25.19
CA MET A 30 1.89 -12.20 -24.26
C MET A 30 3.07 -12.24 -23.30
N GLU A 31 4.18 -11.63 -23.69
CA GLU A 31 5.42 -11.62 -22.91
C GLU A 31 5.22 -11.04 -21.49
N VAL A 32 5.60 -11.81 -20.47
CA VAL A 32 5.62 -11.35 -19.08
C VAL A 32 7.06 -11.05 -18.65
N LYS A 33 7.40 -9.76 -18.57
CA LYS A 33 8.74 -9.28 -18.18
C LYS A 33 9.11 -9.58 -16.73
N GLY A 34 8.13 -9.78 -15.85
CA GLY A 34 8.37 -10.08 -14.45
C GLY A 34 7.12 -9.98 -13.59
N THR A 35 7.22 -10.55 -12.39
CA THR A 35 6.17 -10.57 -11.37
C THR A 35 6.67 -9.91 -10.09
N GLN A 36 5.80 -9.20 -9.39
CA GLN A 36 6.11 -8.56 -8.11
C GLN A 36 5.04 -8.92 -7.08
N VAL A 37 5.49 -9.34 -5.89
CA VAL A 37 4.62 -9.55 -4.73
C VAL A 37 4.63 -8.26 -3.89
N ILE A 38 3.45 -7.85 -3.42
CA ILE A 38 3.26 -6.64 -2.59
C ILE A 38 2.83 -7.11 -1.19
N GLY A 39 3.45 -6.56 -0.15
CA GLY A 39 3.05 -6.79 1.25
C GLY A 39 3.43 -8.17 1.81
N GLY A 40 4.65 -8.64 1.55
CA GLY A 40 5.13 -9.95 2.04
C GLY A 40 5.38 -9.98 3.55
N ASP A 41 6.35 -9.19 4.02
CA ASP A 41 6.90 -9.32 5.38
C ASP A 41 6.52 -8.15 6.30
N TRP A 42 5.30 -7.61 6.15
CA TRP A 42 4.84 -6.49 6.97
C TRP A 42 4.12 -7.01 8.22
N GLU A 43 4.65 -6.65 9.39
CA GLU A 43 4.06 -6.96 10.68
C GLU A 43 3.57 -5.69 11.38
N ASN A 44 2.51 -5.80 12.18
CA ASN A 44 1.98 -4.71 13.02
C ASN A 44 1.59 -3.42 12.25
N ILE A 45 1.14 -3.55 10.99
CA ILE A 45 0.57 -2.44 10.22
C ILE A 45 -0.94 -2.39 10.46
N VAL A 46 -1.42 -1.23 10.87
CA VAL A 46 -2.84 -0.95 11.08
C VAL A 46 -3.26 0.32 10.32
N VAL A 47 -4.56 0.43 10.05
CA VAL A 47 -5.16 1.64 9.48
C VAL A 47 -5.55 2.55 10.63
N GLY A 48 -5.16 3.82 10.57
CA GLY A 48 -5.58 4.86 11.49
C GLY A 48 -5.94 6.12 10.73
N GLN A 49 -6.73 6.99 11.37
CA GLN A 49 -7.23 8.23 10.80
C GLN A 49 -6.59 9.44 11.47
N ILE A 50 -6.17 10.44 10.68
CA ILE A 50 -5.58 11.67 11.19
C ILE A 50 -6.69 12.56 11.78
N VAL A 51 -6.64 12.81 13.08
CA VAL A 51 -7.62 13.66 13.80
C VAL A 51 -7.15 15.10 13.98
N ALA A 52 -5.84 15.33 14.03
CA ALA A 52 -5.25 16.66 14.17
C ALA A 52 -3.87 16.72 13.51
N ILE A 53 -3.47 17.90 13.06
CA ILE A 53 -2.13 18.15 12.53
C ILE A 53 -1.61 19.45 13.14
N ASN A 54 -0.51 19.38 13.86
CA ASN A 54 0.16 20.55 14.44
C ASN A 54 1.56 20.73 13.82
N PRO A 55 2.09 21.97 13.73
CA PRO A 55 3.46 22.18 13.30
C PRO A 55 4.46 21.70 14.36
N HIS A 56 5.62 21.18 13.93
CA HIS A 56 6.67 20.81 14.86
C HIS A 56 7.36 22.08 15.43
N PRO A 57 7.52 22.21 16.76
CA PRO A 57 8.00 23.45 17.38
C PRO A 57 9.43 23.83 16.99
N ASN A 58 10.26 22.84 16.64
CA ASN A 58 11.68 23.03 16.32
C ASN A 58 12.04 22.67 14.87
N ALA A 59 11.07 22.47 13.98
CA ALA A 59 11.36 22.07 12.60
C ALA A 59 10.25 22.48 11.61
N ASP A 60 10.56 23.43 10.72
CA ASP A 60 9.60 24.02 9.78
C ASP A 60 9.04 23.04 8.74
N ARG A 61 9.78 21.95 8.47
CA ARG A 61 9.39 20.94 7.46
C ARG A 61 8.67 19.73 8.06
N LEU A 62 8.51 19.68 9.38
CA LEU A 62 7.91 18.55 10.07
C LEU A 62 6.58 18.95 10.70
N THR A 63 5.66 18.00 10.72
CA THR A 63 4.37 18.12 11.35
C THR A 63 4.21 17.02 12.40
N LEU A 64 3.30 17.27 13.32
CA LEU A 64 2.88 16.38 14.39
C LEU A 64 1.42 15.98 14.15
N PRO A 65 1.15 15.04 13.22
CA PRO A 65 -0.18 14.44 13.10
C PRO A 65 -0.50 13.58 14.33
N THR A 66 -1.69 13.79 14.90
CA THR A 66 -2.32 12.88 15.85
C THR A 66 -3.21 11.93 15.06
N ILE A 67 -2.98 10.64 15.22
CA ILE A 67 -3.63 9.55 14.50
C ILE A 67 -4.47 8.76 15.50
N ASP A 68 -5.74 8.54 15.17
CA ASP A 68 -6.64 7.64 15.88
C ASP A 68 -6.53 6.24 15.29
N LEU A 69 -6.10 5.29 16.12
CA LEU A 69 -5.96 3.87 15.77
C LEU A 69 -7.23 3.07 16.11
N GLY A 70 -8.30 3.75 16.55
CA GLY A 70 -9.57 3.16 17.00
C GLY A 70 -9.56 2.71 18.46
N THR A 71 -8.40 2.33 19.00
CA THR A 71 -8.21 1.99 20.42
C THR A 71 -7.58 3.12 21.21
N GLU A 72 -6.66 3.85 20.59
CA GLU A 72 -5.90 4.93 21.20
C GLU A 72 -5.51 5.96 20.14
N GLN A 73 -5.17 7.15 20.61
CA GLN A 73 -4.62 8.21 19.76
C GLN A 73 -3.13 8.33 20.01
N GLN A 74 -2.36 8.40 18.93
CA GLN A 74 -0.91 8.57 18.98
C GLN A 74 -0.49 9.77 18.13
N THR A 75 0.39 10.59 18.68
CA THR A 75 1.01 11.69 17.94
C THR A 75 2.37 11.25 17.43
N VAL A 76 2.57 11.35 16.13
CA VAL A 76 3.82 10.96 15.46
C VAL A 76 4.43 12.15 14.72
N VAL A 77 5.73 12.10 14.44
CA VAL A 77 6.40 13.12 13.61
C VAL A 77 6.36 12.66 12.16
N CYS A 78 5.81 13.48 11.27
CA CYS A 78 5.75 13.18 9.83
C CYS A 78 6.14 14.40 8.99
N GLY A 79 6.97 14.17 7.96
CA GLY A 79 7.40 15.18 6.99
C GLY A 79 6.68 15.11 5.65
N ALA A 80 5.67 14.24 5.51
CA ALA A 80 4.91 14.11 4.29
C ALA A 80 4.06 15.38 4.05
N PRO A 81 4.16 16.04 2.88
CA PRO A 81 3.46 17.30 2.63
C PRO A 81 1.96 17.12 2.32
N ASN A 82 1.49 15.87 2.17
CA ASN A 82 0.16 15.52 1.71
C ASN A 82 -0.77 15.02 2.81
N LEU A 83 -0.51 15.35 4.07
CA LEU A 83 -1.35 14.97 5.21
C LEU A 83 -2.56 15.91 5.33
N LYS A 84 -3.76 15.36 5.55
CA LYS A 84 -4.97 16.13 5.86
C LYS A 84 -5.71 15.50 7.03
N VAL A 85 -6.37 16.33 7.83
CA VAL A 85 -7.29 15.84 8.86
C VAL A 85 -8.44 15.10 8.17
N GLY A 86 -8.70 13.88 8.62
CA GLY A 86 -9.72 12.99 8.07
C GLY A 86 -9.19 11.93 7.09
N ASP A 87 -7.95 12.06 6.60
CA ASP A 87 -7.25 10.98 5.87
C ASP A 87 -6.93 9.81 6.81
#